data_AF-A0ABD6A4Y7-F1
#
_entry.id   AF-A0ABD6A4Y7-F1
#
_cell.length_a   1.000
_cell.length_b   1.000
_cell.length_c   1.000
_cell.angle_alpha   90.00
_cell.angle_beta   90.00
_cell.angle_gamma   90.00
#
_symmetry.space_group_name_H-M   'P 1'
#
loop_
_entity.id
_entity.type
_entity.pdbx_description
1 polymer ?
#
loop_
_entity_poly.entity_id
_entity_poly.type
_entity_poly.pdbx_seq_one_letter_code
_entity_poly.pdbx_strand_id
1 'polypeptide(L)'
;MRQPEAVRRGKTIAILLLVIFAPVVILSITLGFLLVAEGLVLSELSLLEILELYLLDLALFVGAAYLLYRLTLLSVERRLPEAADDPDRTDDRGIASDGEREARESPPNGRDR
;
A
#
# COMPACT_ATOMS: atom_id res chain seq x y z
N MET A 1 3.05 -18.19 -8.37
CA MET A 1 4.05 -18.39 -7.30
C MET A 1 3.47 -17.86 -5.98
N ARG A 2 3.12 -18.76 -5.04
CA ARG A 2 2.58 -18.37 -3.71
C ARG A 2 3.75 -17.97 -2.81
N GLN A 3 3.88 -16.70 -2.47
CA GLN A 3 4.89 -16.30 -1.47
C GLN A 3 4.52 -16.92 -0.11
N PRO A 4 5.45 -17.64 0.56
CA PRO A 4 5.16 -18.28 1.84
C PRO A 4 4.89 -17.20 2.89
N GLU A 5 3.89 -17.40 3.73
CA GLU A 5 3.41 -16.41 4.72
C GLU A 5 4.52 -15.87 5.65
N ALA A 6 5.59 -16.65 5.84
CA ALA A 6 6.79 -16.27 6.56
C ALA A 6 7.45 -14.98 5.99
N VAL A 7 7.45 -14.79 4.67
CA VAL A 7 8.06 -13.61 4.02
C VAL A 7 7.26 -12.34 4.30
N ARG A 8 5.92 -12.43 4.36
CA ARG A 8 5.08 -11.29 4.72
C ARG A 8 5.30 -10.86 6.17
N ARG A 9 5.37 -11.83 7.09
CA ARG A 9 5.65 -11.56 8.51
C ARG A 9 7.05 -10.98 8.70
N GLY A 10 8.06 -11.55 8.03
CA GLY A 10 9.43 -11.04 8.04
C GLY A 10 9.52 -9.60 7.52
N LYS A 11 8.78 -9.27 6.44
CA LYS A 11 8.75 -7.90 5.90
C LYS A 11 8.15 -6.91 6.90
N THR A 12 7.04 -7.26 7.55
CA THR A 12 6.41 -6.38 8.56
C THR A 12 7.34 -6.14 9.75
N ILE A 13 8.00 -7.20 10.24
CA ILE A 13 8.97 -7.09 11.34
C ILE A 13 10.15 -6.21 10.91
N ALA A 14 10.68 -6.39 9.70
CA ALA A 14 11.77 -5.57 9.18
C ALA A 14 11.38 -4.09 9.05
N ILE A 15 10.16 -3.80 8.60
CA ILE A 15 9.63 -2.43 8.54
C ILE A 15 9.49 -1.84 9.94
N LEU A 16 8.91 -2.58 10.88
CA LEU A 16 8.75 -2.10 12.26
C LEU A 16 10.13 -1.85 12.92
N LEU A 17 11.07 -2.77 12.70
CA LEU A 17 12.45 -2.63 13.15
C LEU A 17 13.10 -1.40 12.52
N LEU A 18 12.95 -1.19 11.21
CA LEU A 18 13.49 -0.02 10.52
C LEU A 18 12.89 1.29 11.07
N VAL A 19 11.58 1.32 11.31
CA VAL A 19 10.88 2.49 11.85
C VAL A 19 11.34 2.84 13.25
N ILE A 20 11.74 1.86 14.07
CA ILE A 20 12.28 2.10 15.41
C ILE A 20 13.79 2.39 15.35
N PHE A 21 14.53 1.67 14.51
CA PHE A 21 15.99 1.72 14.45
C PHE A 21 16.50 2.96 13.71
N ALA A 22 15.84 3.40 12.63
CA ALA A 22 16.27 4.58 11.88
C ALA A 22 16.29 5.85 12.75
N PRO A 23 15.27 6.13 13.60
CA PRO A 23 15.33 7.20 14.59
C PRO A 23 16.51 7.09 15.56
N VAL A 24 16.89 5.88 16.00
CA VAL A 24 18.07 5.70 16.88
C VAL A 24 19.36 6.11 16.16
N VAL A 25 19.49 5.80 14.88
CA VAL A 25 20.64 6.21 14.07
C VAL A 25 20.68 7.72 13.89
N ILE A 26 19.53 8.34 13.56
CA ILE A 26 19.40 9.79 13.44
C ILE A 26 19.77 10.46 14.77
N LEU A 27 19.23 9.98 15.89
CA LEU A 27 19.52 10.46 17.24
C LEU A 27 21.00 10.38 17.57
N SER A 28 21.66 9.27 17.21
CA SER A 28 23.10 9.09 17.43
C SER A 28 23.93 10.14 16.67
N ILE A 29 23.52 10.46 15.45
CA ILE A 29 24.14 11.52 14.63
C ILE A 29 23.86 12.89 15.24
N THR A 30 22.62 13.18 15.62
CA THR A 30 22.22 14.46 16.24
C THR A 30 23.00 14.71 17.53
N LEU A 31 23.09 13.70 18.40
CA LEU A 31 23.83 13.79 19.65
C LEU A 31 25.33 13.98 19.41
N GLY A 32 25.90 13.26 18.43
CA GLY A 32 27.29 13.44 18.02
C GLY A 32 27.56 14.84 17.47
N PHE A 33 26.66 15.38 16.65
CA PHE A 33 26.74 16.74 16.14
C PHE A 33 26.70 17.78 17.27
N LEU A 34 25.76 17.64 18.20
CA LEU A 34 25.59 18.60 19.30
C LEU A 34 26.74 18.55 20.31
N LEU A 35 27.35 17.37 20.51
CA LEU A 35 28.59 17.24 21.28
C LEU A 35 29.75 17.99 20.63
N VAL A 36 29.92 17.86 19.31
CA VAL A 36 31.00 18.54 18.55
C VAL A 36 30.75 20.04 18.45
N ALA A 37 29.50 20.46 18.33
CA ALA A 37 29.11 21.86 18.24
C ALA A 37 29.15 22.59 19.59
N GLU A 38 29.59 21.94 20.68
CA GLU A 38 29.51 22.41 22.07
C GLU A 38 28.09 22.82 22.51
N GLY A 39 27.07 22.40 21.76
CA GLY A 39 25.67 22.72 22.01
C GLY A 39 25.02 21.85 23.08
N LEU A 40 25.69 20.77 23.51
CA LEU A 40 25.22 19.86 24.54
C LEU A 40 26.36 19.30 25.40
N VAL A 41 26.20 19.41 26.71
CA VAL A 41 27.00 18.69 27.69
C VAL A 41 26.25 17.39 28.04
N LEU A 42 26.79 16.24 27.64
CA LEU A 42 26.19 14.91 27.90
C LEU A 42 25.90 14.64 29.38
N SER A 43 26.63 15.29 30.30
CA SER A 43 26.41 15.17 31.75
C SER A 43 25.20 15.95 32.27
N GLU A 44 24.70 16.91 31.51
CA GLU A 44 23.53 17.73 31.87
C GLU A 44 22.23 17.19 31.27
N LEU A 45 22.33 16.32 30.25
CA LEU A 45 21.19 15.65 29.64
C LEU A 45 20.55 14.63 30.57
N SER A 46 19.30 14.90 30.90
CA SER A 46 18.43 13.93 31.55
C SER A 46 17.96 12.85 30.58
N LEU A 47 17.58 11.68 31.14
CA LEU A 47 16.94 10.61 30.36
C LEU A 47 15.65 11.07 29.68
N LEU A 48 14.95 12.05 30.26
CA LEU A 48 13.71 12.59 29.70
C LEU A 48 13.99 13.42 28.44
N GLU A 49 15.04 14.23 28.43
CA GLU A 49 15.43 15.01 27.25
C GLU A 49 15.90 14.12 26.11
N ILE A 50 16.62 13.03 26.41
CA ILE A 50 16.99 12.03 25.40
C ILE A 50 15.73 11.37 24.81
N LEU A 51 14.73 11.07 25.64
CA LEU A 51 13.46 10.52 25.19
C LEU A 51 12.69 11.52 24.33
N GLU A 52 12.63 12.80 24.73
CA GLU A 52 12.02 13.87 23.95
C GLU A 52 12.67 13.99 22.57
N LEU A 53 14.00 14.03 22.53
CA LEU A 53 14.76 14.14 21.28
C LEU A 53 14.51 12.92 20.38
N TYR A 54 14.46 11.72 20.97
CA TYR A 54 14.08 10.51 20.24
C TYR A 54 12.67 10.59 19.66
N LEU A 55 11.70 11.12 20.42
CA LEU A 55 10.33 11.30 19.93
C LEU A 55 10.24 12.33 18.80
N LEU A 56 11.04 13.39 18.86
CA LEU A 56 11.16 14.36 17.77
C LEU A 56 11.75 13.72 16.51
N ASP A 57 12.82 12.94 16.64
CA ASP A 57 13.42 12.23 15.51
C ASP A 57 12.46 11.20 14.91
N LEU A 58 11.70 10.49 15.76
CA LEU A 58 10.66 9.56 15.31
C LEU A 58 9.54 10.30 14.56
N ALA A 59 9.04 11.41 15.10
CA ALA A 59 8.00 12.22 14.47
C ALA A 59 8.49 12.80 13.14
N LEU A 60 9.73 13.28 13.08
CA LEU A 60 10.37 13.79 11.89
C LEU A 60 10.52 12.69 10.83
N PHE A 61 10.99 11.49 11.23
CA PHE A 61 11.15 10.35 10.34
C PHE A 61 9.81 9.90 9.75
N VAL A 62 8.79 9.73 10.59
CA VAL A 62 7.44 9.35 10.16
C VAL A 62 6.84 10.44 9.27
N GLY A 63 6.99 11.71 9.64
CA GLY A 63 6.53 12.86 8.87
C GLY A 63 7.20 12.94 7.49
N ALA A 64 8.51 12.74 7.42
CA ALA A 64 9.26 12.70 6.16
C ALA A 64 8.85 11.50 5.29
N ALA A 65 8.71 10.31 5.87
CA ALA A 65 8.22 9.13 5.16
C ALA A 65 6.81 9.34 4.60
N TYR A 66 5.92 9.94 5.39
CA TYR A 66 4.57 10.30 4.95
C TYR A 66 4.61 11.35 3.83
N LEU A 67 5.47 12.36 3.95
CA LEU A 67 5.62 13.39 2.92
C LEU A 67 6.13 12.79 1.61
N LEU A 68 7.12 11.90 1.65
CA LEU A 68 7.62 11.17 0.49
C LEU A 68 6.53 10.28 -0.13
N TYR A 69 5.75 9.58 0.69
CA TYR A 69 4.61 8.80 0.22
C TYR A 69 3.60 9.69 -0.53
N ARG A 70 3.26 10.84 0.04
CA ARG A 70 2.33 11.81 -0.57
C ARG A 70 2.87 12.40 -1.88
N LEU A 71 4.15 12.76 -1.91
CA LEU A 71 4.81 13.25 -3.12
C LEU A 71 4.88 12.18 -4.21
N THR A 72 5.06 10.92 -3.82
CA THR A 72 5.04 9.79 -4.75
C THR A 72 3.65 9.64 -5.37
N LEU A 73 2.58 9.68 -4.56
CA LEU A 73 1.20 9.66 -5.07
C LEU A 73 0.93 10.81 -6.05
N LEU A 74 1.29 12.04 -5.66
CA LEU A 74 1.11 13.21 -6.53
C LEU A 74 1.88 13.08 -7.85
N SER A 75 3.08 12.48 -7.81
CA SER A 75 3.92 12.26 -9.00
C SER A 75 3.35 11.19 -9.92
N VAL A 76 2.76 10.14 -9.36
CA VAL A 76 2.10 9.06 -10.11
C VAL A 76 0.83 9.57 -10.77
N GLU A 77 0.00 10.32 -10.04
CA GLU A 77 -1.26 10.87 -10.54
C GLU A 77 -1.05 11.86 -11.70
N ARG A 78 0.00 12.69 -11.63
CA ARG A 78 0.35 13.59 -12.75
C ARG A 78 0.88 12.89 -14.00
N ARG A 79 1.27 11.60 -13.92
CA ARG A 79 1.81 10.82 -15.06
C ARG A 79 0.84 9.79 -15.62
N LEU A 80 -0.28 9.53 -14.95
CA LEU A 80 -1.37 8.71 -15.48
C LEU A 80 -2.42 9.68 -16.05
N PRO A 81 -2.42 9.96 -17.38
CA PRO A 81 -3.56 10.63 -17.97
C PRO A 81 -4.79 9.76 -17.70
N GLU A 82 -5.88 10.42 -17.31
CA GLU A 82 -7.27 9.98 -17.11
C GLU A 82 -7.65 8.69 -17.89
N ALA A 83 -7.13 7.54 -17.46
CA ALA A 83 -7.54 6.21 -17.93
C ALA A 83 -8.39 5.50 -16.87
N ALA A 84 -8.94 6.29 -15.95
CA ALA A 84 -9.90 5.87 -14.94
C ALA A 84 -11.29 6.51 -15.16
N ASP A 85 -11.49 7.26 -16.24
CA ASP A 85 -12.83 7.61 -16.74
C ASP A 85 -13.24 6.59 -17.80
N ASP A 86 -13.75 5.44 -17.34
CA ASP A 86 -14.82 4.74 -18.08
C ASP A 86 -15.96 4.41 -17.10
N PRO A 87 -16.80 5.41 -16.78
CA PRO A 87 -18.10 5.17 -16.20
C PRO A 87 -19.03 4.76 -17.35
N ASP A 88 -19.15 3.46 -17.57
CA ASP A 88 -20.27 2.87 -18.33
C ASP A 88 -20.43 3.33 -19.80
N ARG A 89 -19.57 2.83 -20.69
CA ARG A 89 -19.96 2.61 -22.11
C ARG A 89 -20.71 1.28 -22.32
N THR A 90 -21.96 1.29 -21.87
CA THR A 90 -23.18 1.11 -22.67
C THR A 90 -23.16 0.09 -23.83
N ASP A 91 -23.90 -0.99 -23.57
CA ASP A 91 -25.16 -1.32 -24.24
C ASP A 91 -25.17 -2.10 -25.57
N ASP A 92 -26.13 -3.02 -25.56
CA ASP A 92 -26.91 -3.48 -26.70
C ASP A 92 -26.32 -4.52 -27.67
N ARG A 93 -26.36 -5.78 -27.24
CA ARG A 93 -27.02 -6.81 -28.07
C ARG A 93 -28.20 -7.40 -27.29
N GLY A 94 -29.32 -6.68 -27.33
CA GLY A 94 -30.49 -7.19 -28.05
C GLY A 94 -31.16 -8.44 -27.50
N ILE A 95 -32.16 -8.22 -26.65
CA ILE A 95 -33.57 -8.60 -26.88
C ILE A 95 -33.85 -10.07 -27.22
N ALA A 96 -34.37 -10.75 -26.19
CA ALA A 96 -35.59 -11.57 -26.16
C ALA A 96 -35.70 -12.90 -26.92
N SER A 97 -36.69 -13.67 -26.43
CA SER A 97 -37.23 -14.95 -26.92
C SER A 97 -36.47 -16.14 -26.31
N ASP A 98 -36.93 -16.76 -25.23
CA ASP A 98 -38.20 -17.48 -25.10
C ASP A 98 -38.50 -18.35 -26.33
N GLY A 99 -38.70 -19.64 -26.11
CA GLY A 99 -39.25 -20.55 -27.11
C GLY A 99 -38.28 -21.16 -28.13
N GLU A 100 -38.34 -22.49 -28.22
CA GLU A 100 -38.26 -23.24 -29.47
C GLU A 100 -36.88 -23.38 -30.15
N ARG A 101 -36.14 -24.41 -29.72
CA ARG A 101 -35.59 -25.35 -30.71
C ARG A 101 -36.60 -26.47 -30.93
N GLU A 102 -37.50 -26.19 -31.87
CA GLU A 102 -38.03 -27.14 -32.84
C GLU A 102 -36.98 -28.23 -33.17
N ALA A 103 -37.33 -29.49 -32.96
CA ALA A 103 -37.97 -30.33 -33.97
C ALA A 103 -37.07 -30.57 -35.19
N ARG A 104 -36.70 -31.84 -35.40
CA ARG A 104 -36.77 -32.58 -36.67
C ARG A 104 -36.12 -33.96 -36.51
N GLU A 105 -36.93 -34.94 -36.14
CA GLU A 105 -37.06 -36.17 -36.93
C GLU A 105 -38.39 -36.87 -36.59
N SER A 106 -39.36 -36.65 -37.49
CA SER A 106 -40.60 -37.43 -37.70
C SER A 106 -40.28 -38.89 -38.11
N PRO A 107 -41.22 -39.88 -38.09
CA PRO A 107 -42.67 -39.75 -38.35
C PRO A 107 -43.61 -40.59 -37.46
N PRO A 108 -44.95 -40.41 -37.59
CA PRO A 108 -45.94 -41.22 -36.89
C PRO A 108 -46.05 -42.61 -37.53
N ASN A 109 -45.72 -43.67 -36.79
CA ASN A 109 -46.02 -45.03 -37.20
C ASN A 109 -47.47 -45.38 -36.82
N GLY A 110 -48.38 -45.09 -37.75
CA GLY A 110 -49.71 -45.67 -37.77
C GLY A 110 -49.70 -47.03 -38.45
N ARG A 111 -49.67 -48.10 -37.66
CA ARG A 111 -50.34 -49.39 -37.86
C ARG A 111 -49.78 -50.40 -36.86
N ASP A 112 -50.64 -50.89 -35.97
CA ASP A 112 -50.92 -52.33 -35.87
C ASP A 112 -51.99 -52.63 -34.81
N ARG A 113 -53.13 -53.12 -35.32
CA ARG A 113 -54.14 -54.01 -34.72
C ARG A 113 -55.18 -53.45 -33.77
#